data_AF-A0A544Y3C2-F1
#
_entry.id   AF-A0A544Y3C2-F1
#
_cell.length_a   1.000
_cell.length_b   1.000
_cell.length_c   1.000
_cell.angle_alpha   90.00
_cell.angle_beta   90.00
_cell.angle_gamma   90.00
#
_symmetry.space_group_name_H-M   'P 1'
#
loop_
_entity.id
_entity.type
_entity.pdbx_description
1 polymer ?
#
loop_
_entity_poly.entity_id
_entity_poly.type
_entity_poly.pdbx_seq_one_letter_code
_entity_poly.pdbx_strand_id
1 'polypeptide(L)'
;GDSHAEIAIAALAAGKHVLCEKPLANTVAEAEAMAAAAKEAAARGVRSMVAFNYRRVPAVALARRFVEEGRLGEIRHVRAQYLQDWIVDPEFPLVWRLQKDKAGSGALGDIGAHIIDTA
;
A
#
# COMPACT_ATOMS: atom_id res chain seq x y z
N GLY A 1 8.85 3.09 -4.56
CA GLY A 1 8.57 1.71 -5.02
C GLY A 1 9.13 1.47 -6.40
N ASP A 2 10.24 2.12 -6.73
CA ASP A 2 10.96 2.03 -8.00
C ASP A 2 11.54 0.62 -8.25
N SER A 3 11.82 -0.14 -7.19
CA SER A 3 12.31 -1.52 -7.30
C SER A 3 11.24 -2.60 -7.08
N HIS A 4 10.04 -2.23 -6.62
CA HIS A 4 9.03 -3.20 -6.18
C HIS A 4 8.60 -4.14 -7.31
N ALA A 5 8.34 -3.60 -8.50
CA ALA A 5 7.84 -4.37 -9.62
C ALA A 5 8.85 -5.42 -10.09
N GLU A 6 10.10 -5.00 -10.34
CA GLU A 6 11.17 -5.91 -10.76
C GLU A 6 11.35 -7.06 -9.77
N ILE A 7 11.53 -6.73 -8.48
CA ILE A 7 11.83 -7.72 -7.44
C ILE A 7 10.63 -8.65 -7.20
N ALA A 8 9.42 -8.10 -7.07
CA ALA A 8 8.24 -8.89 -6.76
C ALA A 8 7.86 -9.82 -7.92
N ILE A 9 7.89 -9.34 -9.16
CA ILE A 9 7.58 -10.15 -10.34
C ILE A 9 8.60 -11.30 -10.47
N ALA A 10 9.89 -11.01 -10.31
CA ALA A 10 10.93 -12.04 -10.36
C ALA A 10 10.75 -13.10 -9.25
N ALA A 11 10.47 -12.67 -8.01
CA ALA A 11 10.23 -13.57 -6.89
C ALA A 11 8.99 -14.45 -7.10
N LEU A 12 7.89 -13.89 -7.62
CA LEU A 12 6.67 -14.60 -7.93
C LEU A 12 6.86 -15.60 -9.08
N ALA A 13 7.60 -15.23 -10.13
CA ALA A 13 7.96 -16.13 -11.23
C ALA A 13 8.74 -17.35 -10.70
N ALA A 14 9.69 -17.10 -9.78
CA ALA A 14 10.49 -18.12 -9.11
C ALA A 14 9.74 -18.94 -8.03
N GLY A 15 8.42 -18.75 -7.90
CA GLY A 15 7.57 -19.53 -7.00
C GLY A 15 7.69 -19.13 -5.53
N LYS A 16 8.18 -17.94 -5.21
CA LYS A 16 8.37 -17.46 -3.83
C LYS A 16 7.15 -16.67 -3.37
N HIS A 17 6.73 -16.89 -2.12
CA HIS A 17 5.75 -16.02 -1.49
C HIS A 17 6.33 -14.61 -1.33
N VAL A 18 5.53 -13.57 -1.56
CA VAL A 18 5.98 -12.17 -1.54
C VAL A 18 5.14 -11.33 -0.58
N LEU A 19 5.81 -10.67 0.37
CA LEU A 19 5.27 -9.51 1.07
C LEU A 19 6.01 -8.28 0.53
N CYS A 20 5.31 -7.36 -0.12
CA CYS A 20 5.87 -6.15 -0.70
C CYS A 20 5.45 -4.93 0.12
N GLU A 21 6.36 -3.97 0.30
CA GLU A 21 6.01 -2.68 0.92
C GLU A 21 5.02 -1.88 0.07
N LYS A 22 4.36 -0.91 0.71
CA LYS A 22 3.50 0.07 0.03
C LYS A 22 4.31 1.29 -0.47
N PRO A 23 3.77 2.12 -1.36
CA PRO A 23 2.69 1.77 -2.30
C PRO A 23 3.14 0.60 -3.20
N LEU A 24 2.19 -0.10 -3.83
CA LEU A 24 2.49 -1.32 -4.58
C LEU A 24 3.60 -1.08 -5.63
N ALA A 25 3.51 0.02 -6.38
CA ALA A 25 4.54 0.50 -7.30
C ALA A 25 4.48 2.04 -7.41
N ASN A 26 5.37 2.63 -8.22
CA ASN A 26 5.36 4.07 -8.50
C ASN A 26 4.33 4.46 -9.56
N THR A 27 3.97 3.54 -10.45
CA THR A 27 3.00 3.77 -11.53
C THR A 27 1.90 2.71 -11.57
N VAL A 28 0.77 3.05 -12.18
CA VAL A 28 -0.33 2.11 -12.40
C VAL A 28 0.11 0.93 -13.29
N ALA A 29 0.85 1.20 -14.36
CA ALA A 29 1.32 0.16 -15.27
C ALA A 29 2.22 -0.88 -14.57
N GLU A 30 3.12 -0.44 -13.69
CA GLU A 30 3.93 -1.35 -12.87
C GLU A 30 3.05 -2.15 -11.89
N ALA A 31 2.09 -1.50 -11.24
CA ALA A 31 1.15 -2.15 -10.32
C ALA A 31 0.28 -3.21 -11.02
N GLU A 32 -0.17 -2.94 -12.25
CA GLU A 32 -0.91 -3.88 -13.09
C GLU A 32 -0.04 -5.10 -13.45
N ALA A 33 1.23 -4.89 -13.82
CA ALA A 33 2.18 -5.97 -14.09
C ALA A 33 2.42 -6.85 -12.85
N MET A 34 2.58 -6.23 -11.67
CA MET A 34 2.70 -6.97 -10.41
C MET A 34 1.44 -7.77 -10.07
N ALA A 35 0.25 -7.19 -10.30
CA ALA A 35 -1.02 -7.87 -10.06
C ALA A 35 -1.21 -9.08 -11.00
N ALA A 36 -0.81 -8.97 -12.28
CA ALA A 36 -0.83 -10.07 -13.22
C ALA A 36 0.10 -11.22 -12.77
N ALA A 37 1.35 -10.91 -12.43
CA ALA A 37 2.31 -11.90 -11.93
C ALA A 37 1.83 -12.58 -10.63
N ALA A 38 1.22 -11.83 -9.72
CA ALA A 38 0.64 -12.35 -8.49
C ALA A 38 -0.51 -13.33 -8.78
N LYS A 39 -1.39 -13.01 -9.73
CA LYS A 39 -2.50 -13.88 -10.15
C LYS A 39 -1.99 -15.21 -10.74
N GLU A 40 -0.97 -15.16 -11.58
CA GLU A 40 -0.35 -16.36 -12.16
C GLU A 40 0.36 -17.21 -11.09
N ALA A 41 1.06 -16.58 -10.16
CA ALA A 41 1.73 -17.26 -9.06
C ALA A 41 0.72 -17.92 -8.10
N ALA A 42 -0.42 -17.27 -7.84
CA ALA A 42 -1.49 -17.80 -7.00
C ALA A 42 -2.06 -19.13 -7.54
N ALA A 43 -2.15 -19.30 -8.86
CA ALA A 43 -2.57 -20.56 -9.48
C ALA A 43 -1.62 -21.73 -9.16
N ARG A 44 -0.37 -21.44 -8.78
CA ARG A 44 0.66 -22.40 -8.35
C ARG A 44 0.80 -22.50 -6.83
N GLY A 45 -0.16 -21.94 -6.07
CA GLY A 45 -0.14 -21.95 -4.60
C GLY A 45 0.73 -20.87 -3.95
N VAL A 46 1.29 -19.94 -4.74
CA VAL A 46 2.18 -18.89 -4.24
C VAL A 46 1.35 -17.69 -3.76
N ARG A 47 1.55 -17.26 -2.52
CA ARG A 47 0.84 -16.11 -1.93
C ARG A 47 1.63 -14.81 -2.09
N SER A 48 0.89 -13.72 -2.27
CA SER A 48 1.43 -12.36 -2.31
C SER A 48 0.59 -11.41 -1.47
N MET A 49 1.22 -10.38 -0.88
CA MET A 49 0.54 -9.38 -0.09
C MET A 49 1.27 -8.03 -0.17
N VAL A 50 0.53 -6.93 -0.12
CA VAL A 50 1.07 -5.57 0.08
C VAL A 50 0.98 -5.18 1.56
N ALA A 51 2.02 -4.52 2.09
CA ALA A 51 2.20 -4.23 3.50
C ALA A 51 1.42 -3.01 3.99
N PHE A 52 0.12 -2.93 3.70
CA PHE A 52 -0.77 -2.02 4.41
C PHE A 52 -1.02 -2.56 5.82
N ASN A 53 -0.10 -2.25 6.73
CA ASN A 53 -0.10 -2.79 8.09
C ASN A 53 -1.20 -2.19 8.98
N TYR A 54 -1.59 -0.92 8.79
CA TYR A 54 -2.59 -0.26 9.64
C TYR A 54 -3.96 -0.96 9.66
N ARG A 55 -4.36 -1.65 8.58
CA ARG A 55 -5.60 -2.45 8.59
C ARG A 55 -5.59 -3.62 9.58
N ARG A 56 -4.42 -3.99 10.11
CA ARG A 56 -4.24 -5.01 11.16
C ARG A 56 -4.20 -4.43 12.57
N VAL A 57 -4.30 -3.12 12.74
CA VAL A 57 -4.53 -2.53 14.08
C VAL A 57 -5.87 -3.06 14.60
N PRO A 58 -5.94 -3.62 15.83
CA PRO A 58 -7.15 -4.27 16.33
C PRO A 58 -8.41 -3.39 16.28
N ALA A 59 -8.27 -2.08 16.50
CA ALA A 59 -9.37 -1.13 16.39
C ALA A 59 -9.91 -0.98 14.96
N VAL A 60 -9.04 -1.00 13.95
CA VAL A 60 -9.45 -0.94 12.53
C VAL A 60 -10.13 -2.25 12.12
N ALA A 61 -9.57 -3.39 12.55
CA ALA A 61 -10.20 -4.69 12.33
C ALA A 61 -11.57 -4.80 13.03
N LEU A 62 -11.72 -4.24 14.23
CA LEU A 62 -13.01 -4.16 14.93
C LEU A 62 -14.01 -3.26 14.18
N ALA A 63 -13.57 -2.09 13.68
CA ALA A 63 -14.42 -1.20 12.89
C ALA A 63 -14.93 -1.91 11.62
N ARG A 64 -14.07 -2.67 10.94
CA ARG A 64 -14.46 -3.51 9.81
C ARG A 64 -15.55 -4.51 10.19
N ARG A 65 -15.43 -5.19 11.34
CA ARG A 65 -16.48 -6.10 11.83
C ARG A 65 -17.80 -5.38 12.08
N PHE A 66 -17.79 -4.18 12.64
CA PHE A 66 -19.03 -3.42 12.86
C PHE A 66 -19.74 -3.05 11.55
N VAL A 67 -18.96 -2.77 10.50
CA VAL A 67 -19.51 -2.57 9.14
C VAL A 67 -20.11 -3.86 8.61
N GLU A 68 -19.38 -4.99 8.69
CA GLU A 68 -19.86 -6.29 8.20
C GLU A 68 -21.09 -6.81 8.96
N GLU A 69 -21.17 -6.55 10.26
CA GLU A 69 -22.32 -6.88 11.12
C GLU A 69 -23.52 -5.93 10.89
N GLY A 70 -23.40 -4.91 10.04
CA GLY A 70 -24.47 -3.95 9.74
C GLY A 70 -24.74 -2.96 10.89
N ARG A 71 -23.89 -2.90 11.91
CA ARG A 71 -24.11 -2.08 13.13
C ARG A 71 -24.08 -0.57 12.87
N LEU A 72 -23.51 -0.15 11.75
CA LEU A 72 -23.41 1.26 11.33
C LEU A 72 -24.48 1.65 10.30
N GLY A 73 -25.31 0.70 9.85
CA GLY A 73 -26.24 0.91 8.74
C GLY A 73 -25.53 1.29 7.44
N GLU A 74 -26.19 2.09 6.61
CA GLU A 74 -25.62 2.60 5.37
C GLU A 74 -24.63 3.75 5.64
N ILE A 75 -23.38 3.56 5.22
CA ILE A 75 -22.32 4.56 5.32
C ILE A 75 -22.55 5.65 4.28
N ARG A 76 -22.75 6.88 4.75
CA ARG A 76 -23.02 8.06 3.90
C ARG A 76 -21.80 8.93 3.63
N HIS A 77 -20.79 8.84 4.50
CA HIS A 77 -19.63 9.71 4.45
C HIS A 77 -18.42 9.05 5.12
N VAL A 78 -17.24 9.26 4.54
CA VAL A 78 -15.95 8.85 5.10
C VAL A 78 -15.01 10.05 5.07
N ARG A 79 -14.34 10.29 6.21
CA ARG A 79 -13.30 11.31 6.34
C ARG A 79 -12.07 10.68 6.98
N ALA A 80 -10.92 10.84 6.36
CA ALA A 80 -9.65 10.34 6.86
C ALA A 80 -8.55 11.39 6.74
N GLN A 81 -7.61 11.38 7.69
CA GLN A 81 -6.47 12.29 7.73
C GLN A 81 -5.26 11.49 8.22
N TYR A 82 -4.14 11.62 7.50
CA TYR A 82 -2.84 11.17 7.97
C TYR A 82 -1.95 12.41 8.03
N LEU A 83 -1.68 12.90 9.24
CA LEU A 83 -0.95 14.14 9.48
C LEU A 83 0.39 13.82 10.11
N GLN A 84 1.47 14.35 9.54
CA GLN A 84 2.83 14.24 10.06
C GLN A 84 3.56 15.58 9.85
N ASP A 85 4.62 15.80 10.60
CA ASP A 85 5.41 17.04 10.63
C ASP A 85 6.93 16.82 10.49
N TRP A 86 7.37 15.60 10.19
CA TRP A 86 8.80 15.22 10.23
C TRP A 86 9.71 15.96 9.23
N ILE A 87 9.15 16.67 8.24
CA ILE A 87 9.87 17.56 7.29
C ILE A 87 9.32 19.00 7.30
N VAL A 88 8.73 19.45 8.41
CA VAL A 88 8.23 20.83 8.51
C VAL A 88 9.37 21.85 8.51
N ASP A 89 10.56 21.43 8.95
CA ASP A 89 11.78 22.23 8.94
C ASP A 89 12.31 22.37 7.49
N PRO A 90 12.42 23.59 6.94
CA PRO A 90 12.97 23.81 5.60
C PRO A 90 14.45 23.44 5.46
N GLU A 91 15.19 23.33 6.57
CA GLU A 91 16.59 22.87 6.56
C GLU A 91 16.72 21.35 6.51
N PHE A 92 15.60 20.60 6.53
CA PHE A 92 15.61 19.15 6.40
C PHE A 92 16.19 18.74 5.02
N PRO A 93 17.18 17.83 4.99
CA PRO A 93 17.89 17.53 3.75
C PRO A 93 17.01 16.78 2.74
N LEU A 94 17.32 16.95 1.45
CA LEU A 94 16.67 16.19 0.40
C LEU A 94 16.99 14.69 0.54
N VAL A 95 15.95 13.87 0.76
CA VAL A 95 16.04 12.41 0.85
C VAL A 95 15.24 11.74 -0.27
N TRP A 96 15.40 10.42 -0.45
CA TRP A 96 14.73 9.67 -1.53
C TRP A 96 13.19 9.83 -1.53
N ARG A 97 12.55 10.02 -0.37
CA ARG A 97 11.09 10.27 -0.26
C ARG A 97 10.64 11.57 -0.94
N LEU A 98 11.57 12.49 -1.15
CA LEU A 98 11.37 13.78 -1.81
C LEU A 98 11.78 13.76 -3.29
N GLN A 99 12.16 12.59 -3.81
CA GLN A 99 12.63 12.40 -5.18
C GLN A 99 11.60 11.60 -5.99
N LYS A 100 11.06 12.22 -7.05
CA LYS A 100 9.96 11.64 -7.86
C LYS A 100 10.36 10.31 -8.52
N ASP A 101 11.58 10.22 -9.03
CA ASP A 101 12.11 9.03 -9.70
C ASP A 101 12.25 7.84 -8.76
N LYS A 102 12.45 8.07 -7.45
CA LYS A 102 12.54 7.03 -6.42
C LYS A 102 11.18 6.69 -5.80
N ALA A 103 10.51 7.70 -5.28
CA ALA A 103 9.29 7.54 -4.50
C ALA A 103 8.00 7.52 -5.35
N GLY A 104 8.05 7.96 -6.60
CA GLY A 104 6.90 8.15 -7.48
C GLY A 104 6.08 9.40 -7.14
N SER A 105 5.78 9.59 -5.86
CA SER A 105 5.10 10.78 -5.31
C SER A 105 5.56 11.05 -3.87
N GLY A 106 5.07 12.15 -3.27
CA GLY A 106 5.32 12.49 -1.86
C GLY A 106 4.27 11.90 -0.91
N ALA A 107 3.69 12.75 -0.05
CA ALA A 107 2.71 12.35 0.95
C ALA A 107 1.53 11.51 0.40
N LEU A 108 1.13 11.74 -0.86
CA LEU A 108 0.07 10.98 -1.52
C LEU A 108 0.36 9.46 -1.55
N GLY A 109 1.55 9.05 -2.01
CA GLY A 109 1.94 7.65 -2.08
C GLY A 109 2.42 7.10 -0.75
N ASP A 110 3.07 7.91 0.08
CA ASP A 110 3.64 7.46 1.34
C ASP A 110 2.56 7.22 2.40
N ILE A 111 1.77 8.25 2.72
CA ILE A 111 0.77 8.19 3.81
C ILE A 111 -0.68 8.23 3.30
N GLY A 112 -0.93 8.87 2.15
CA GLY A 112 -2.23 8.90 1.49
C GLY A 112 -2.71 7.50 1.11
N ALA A 113 -1.79 6.65 0.63
CA ALA A 113 -2.10 5.26 0.29
C ALA A 113 -2.67 4.46 1.49
N HIS A 114 -2.20 4.71 2.72
CA HIS A 114 -2.73 4.03 3.91
C HIS A 114 -4.17 4.42 4.24
N ILE A 115 -4.53 5.69 4.10
CA ILE A 115 -5.90 6.13 4.37
C ILE A 115 -6.86 5.73 3.25
N ILE A 116 -6.40 5.68 2.00
CA ILE A 116 -7.18 5.10 0.88
C ILE A 116 -7.45 3.62 1.15
N ASP A 117 -6.45 2.89 1.65
CA ASP A 117 -6.59 1.47 1.97
C ASP A 117 -7.57 1.18 3.11
N THR A 118 -7.68 2.11 4.06
CA THR A 118 -8.49 1.92 5.28
C THR A 118 -9.93 2.43 5.11
N ALA A 119 -10.18 3.29 4.12
CA ALA A 119 -11.49 3.89 3.84
C ALA A 119 -12.50 2.88 3.29
#